data_AF-A0A257SG59-F1
#
_entry.id   AF-A0A257SG59-F1
#
_cell.length_a   1.000
_cell.length_b   1.000
_cell.length_c   1.000
_cell.angle_alpha   90.00
_cell.angle_beta   90.00
_cell.angle_gamma   90.00
#
_symmetry.space_group_name_H-M   'P 1'
#
loop_
_entity.id
_entity.type
_entity.pdbx_description
1 polymer ?
#
loop_
_entity_poly.entity_id
_entity_poly.type
_entity_poly.pdbx_seq_one_letter_code
_entity_poly.pdbx_strand_id
1 'polypeptide(L)' 'MALAVGTAGAQRAELERSIQRTVLPNGLEVIVVENHGVPLATVEIDVRNGSFTQDSGYEGLSHLYEH' A
#
# COMPACT_ATOMS: atom_id res chain seq x y z
N MET A 1 -2.55 33.71 -13.22
CA MET A 1 -3.02 32.61 -12.35
C MET A 1 -1.84 31.67 -12.15
N ALA A 2 -1.10 31.79 -11.04
CA ALA A 2 0.09 31.00 -10.81
C ALA A 2 -0.31 29.64 -10.20
N LEU A 3 0.08 28.53 -10.85
CA LEU A 3 -0.03 27.20 -10.23
C LEU A 3 0.99 27.12 -9.09
N ALA A 4 0.51 26.89 -7.88
CA ALA A 4 1.37 26.56 -6.75
C ALA A 4 1.95 25.16 -6.96
N VAL A 5 3.21 25.09 -7.35
CA VAL A 5 3.99 23.84 -7.32
C VAL A 5 4.32 23.58 -5.84
N GLY A 6 3.45 22.84 -5.16
CA GLY A 6 3.78 22.27 -3.86
C GLY A 6 5.03 21.39 -4.01
N THR A 7 6.07 21.66 -3.24
CA THR A 7 7.28 20.83 -3.27
C THR A 7 6.89 19.41 -2.85
N ALA A 8 7.39 18.38 -3.55
CA ALA A 8 7.06 16.98 -3.26
C ALA A 8 7.28 16.61 -1.78
N GLY A 9 8.22 17.28 -1.10
CA GLY A 9 8.44 17.15 0.34
C GLY A 9 7.26 17.62 1.21
N ALA A 10 6.61 18.73 0.86
CA ALA A 10 5.42 19.20 1.58
C ALA A 10 4.23 18.24 1.41
N GLN A 11 4.06 17.70 0.19
CA GLN A 11 2.99 16.75 -0.11
C GLN A 11 3.21 15.41 0.61
N ARG A 12 4.45 14.93 0.69
CA ARG A 12 4.81 13.74 1.47
C ARG A 12 4.57 13.94 2.97
N ALA A 13 4.97 15.09 3.53
CA ALA A 13 4.75 15.40 4.93
C ALA A 13 3.26 15.53 5.28
N GLU A 14 2.42 16.03 4.35
CA GLU A 14 0.97 16.04 4.49
C GLU A 14 0.39 14.62 4.57
N LEU A 15 0.80 13.75 3.64
CA LEU A 15 0.39 12.33 3.59
C LEU A 15 0.84 11.58 4.85
N GLU A 16 2.05 11.82 5.32
CA GLU A 16 2.58 11.17 6.53
C GLU A 16 1.77 11.53 7.79
N ARG A 17 1.05 12.66 7.81
CA ARG A 17 0.15 13.00 8.93
C ARG A 17 -1.17 12.23 8.91
N SER A 18 -1.63 11.78 7.74
CA SER A 18 -2.89 11.04 7.59
C SER A 18 -2.70 9.52 7.54
N ILE A 19 -1.47 9.05 7.37
CA ILE A 19 -1.15 7.62 7.34
C ILE A 19 -0.75 7.13 8.72
N GLN A 20 -1.56 6.28 9.33
CA GLN A 20 -1.22 5.54 10.53
C GLN A 20 -0.61 4.18 10.17
N ARG A 21 0.46 3.77 10.86
CA ARG A 21 1.13 2.48 10.64
C ARG A 21 1.29 1.74 11.96
N THR A 22 1.03 0.45 11.96
CA THR A 22 1.34 -0.44 13.08
C THR A 22 1.79 -1.80 12.57
N VAL A 23 2.63 -2.49 13.34
CA VAL A 23 3.04 -3.87 13.05
C VAL A 23 2.46 -4.76 14.14
N LEU A 24 1.67 -5.74 13.74
CA LEU A 24 1.05 -6.69 14.67
C LEU A 24 2.09 -7.70 15.20
N PRO A 25 1.82 -8.42 16.31
CA PRO A 25 2.75 -9.39 16.87
C PRO A 25 3.18 -10.52 15.92
N ASN A 26 2.38 -10.81 14.89
CA ASN A 26 2.69 -11.80 13.85
C ASN A 26 3.53 -11.24 12.68
N GLY A 27 3.89 -9.96 12.71
CA GLY A 27 4.68 -9.28 11.68
C GLY A 27 3.88 -8.63 10.55
N LEU A 28 2.53 -8.70 10.56
CA LEU A 28 1.72 -8.00 9.57
C LEU A 28 1.79 -6.48 9.79
N GLU A 29 2.22 -5.75 8.76
CA GLU A 29 2.13 -4.29 8.73
C GLU A 29 0.72 -3.87 8.32
N VAL A 30 0.10 -3.04 9.13
CA VAL A 30 -1.22 -2.46 8.88
C VAL A 30 -1.04 -0.97 8.65
N ILE A 31 -1.51 -0.51 7.49
CA ILE A 31 -1.49 0.89 7.09
C ILE A 31 -2.93 1.37 6.99
N VAL A 32 -3.26 2.42 7.73
CA VAL A 32 -4.61 3.00 7.76
C VAL A 32 -4.55 4.45 7.29
N VAL A 33 -5.42 4.80 6.36
CA VAL A 33 -5.66 6.17 5.92
C VAL A 33 -7.14 6.49 6.16
N GLU A 34 -7.42 7.27 7.21
CA GLU A 34 -8.79 7.63 7.56
C GLU A 34 -9.29 8.79 6.69
N ASN A 35 -10.47 8.63 6.09
CA ASN A 35 -11.14 9.66 5.31
C ASN A 35 -12.67 9.57 5.52
N HIS A 36 -13.25 10.61 6.09
CA HIS A 36 -14.69 10.68 6.41
C HIS A 36 -15.53 11.37 5.32
N GLY A 37 -14.98 11.57 4.12
CA GLY A 37 -15.67 12.26 3.02
C GLY A 37 -16.88 11.49 2.47
N VAL A 38 -16.83 10.15 2.51
CA VAL A 38 -17.92 9.24 2.12
C VAL A 38 -17.92 7.99 3.02
N PRO A 39 -19.06 7.32 3.24
CA PRO A 39 -19.14 6.12 4.05
C PRO A 39 -18.70 4.87 3.27
N LEU A 40 -17.47 4.88 2.76
CA LEU A 40 -16.86 3.79 2.01
C LEU A 40 -15.50 3.44 2.62
N ALA A 41 -15.12 2.17 2.48
CA ALA A 41 -13.80 1.67 2.84
C ALA A 41 -13.24 0.84 1.68
N THR A 42 -11.93 0.98 1.46
CA THR A 42 -11.15 0.10 0.58
C THR A 42 -10.18 -0.66 1.45
N VAL A 43 -10.10 -1.98 1.25
CA VAL A 43 -9.17 -2.85 1.95
C VAL A 43 -8.35 -3.58 0.90
N GLU A 44 -7.04 -3.52 1.05
CA GLU A 44 -6.07 -4.18 0.19
C GLU A 44 -5.12 -5.03 1.06
N ILE A 45 -4.72 -6.18 0.54
CA ILE A 45 -3.75 -7.06 1.19
C ILE A 45 -2.62 -7.29 0.21
N ASP A 46 -1.46 -6.76 0.55
CA ASP A 46 -0.24 -6.95 -0.22
C ASP A 46 0.58 -8.09 0.36
N VAL A 47 1.02 -8.99 -0.52
CA VAL A 47 1.99 -10.04 -0.19
C VAL A 47 3.27 -9.73 -0.94
N ARG A 48 4.42 -9.79 -0.26
CA ARG A 48 5.75 -9.68 -0.89
C ARG A 48 6.07 -10.95 -1.68
N ASN A 49 5.33 -11.18 -2.75
CA ASN A 49 5.45 -12.31 -3.66
C ASN A 49 5.15 -11.85 -5.09
N GLY A 50 5.68 -12.53 -6.09
CA GLY A 50 5.46 -12.19 -7.50
C GLY A 50 6.12 -13.18 -8.44
N SER A 51 6.28 -12.81 -9.72
CA SER A 51 6.99 -13.66 -10.69
C SER A 51 8.49 -13.75 -10.44
N PHE A 52 9.09 -12.68 -9.91
CA PHE A 52 10.54 -12.60 -9.64
C PHE A 52 10.99 -13.37 -8.41
N THR A 53 10.05 -13.92 -7.62
CA THR A 53 10.35 -14.74 -6.44
C THR A 53 10.20 -16.24 -6.71
N GLN A 54 9.99 -16.64 -7.97
CA GLN A 54 9.72 -18.02 -8.36
C GLN A 54 10.97 -18.70 -8.91
N ASP A 55 11.21 -19.94 -8.47
CA ASP A 55 12.16 -20.85 -9.13
C ASP A 55 11.53 -21.46 -10.39
N SER A 56 12.36 -22.01 -11.29
CA SER A 56 11.91 -22.59 -12.57
C SER A 56 10.90 -23.75 -12.43
N GLY A 57 10.89 -24.45 -11.29
CA GLY A 57 9.90 -25.50 -11.01
C GLY A 57 8.51 -24.97 -10.62
N TYR A 58 8.38 -23.66 -10.40
CA TYR A 58 7.19 -23.03 -9.83
C TYR A 58 6.68 -21.86 -10.66
N GLU A 59 7.13 -21.71 -11.89
CA GLU A 59 6.73 -20.64 -12.80
C GLU A 59 5.20 -20.52 -12.89
N GLY A 60 4.69 -19.30 -12.78
CA GLY A 60 3.25 -19.04 -12.87
C GLY A 60 2.45 -19.38 -11.61
N LEU A 61 3.01 -20.05 -10.59
CA LEU A 61 2.30 -20.29 -9.33
C LEU A 61 1.76 -19.02 -8.65
N SER A 62 2.54 -17.94 -8.56
CA SER A 62 2.07 -16.68 -7.96
C SER A 62 0.81 -16.13 -8.66
N HIS A 63 0.71 -16.31 -9.97
CA HIS A 63 -0.46 -15.93 -10.77
C HIS A 63 -1.60 -16.94 -10.62
N LEU A 64 -1.28 -18.24 -10.55
CA LEU A 64 -2.26 -19.30 -10.28
C LEU A 64 -2.98 -19.09 -8.94
N TYR A 65 -2.31 -18.57 -7.92
CA TYR A 65 -2.92 -18.26 -6.62
C TYR A 65 -3.70 -16.95 -6.59
N GLU A 66 -3.45 -16.04 -7.55
CA GLU A 66 -4.22 -14.81 -7.68
C GLU A 66 -5.57 -15.07 -8.38
N HIS A 67 -5.61 -16.03 -9.31
CA HIS A 67 -6.81 -16.54 -9.95
C HIS A 67 -7.62 -17.52 -9.08
#